data_AF-A0A3C0ARN8-F1
#
_entry.id   AF-A0A3C0ARN8-F1
#
_cell.length_a   1.000
_cell.length_b   1.000
_cell.length_c   1.000
_cell.angle_alpha   90.00
_cell.angle_beta   90.00
_cell.angle_gamma   90.00
#
_symmetry.space_group_name_H-M   'P 1'
#
loop_
_entity.id
_entity.type
_entity.pdbx_description
1 polymer ?
#
loop_
_entity_poly.entity_id
_entity_poly.type
_entity_poly.pdbx_seq_one_letter_code
_entity_poly.pdbx_strand_id
1 'polypeptide(L)'
;LLAQAVHENSSRHEKPLVRVNCAALSPSLLESELFGHVKGAFTGAHEDRIGRFELANGGTLFLDEIGDISLDTQVKLLRVLQERAFERVGGSETLHVDV
;
A
#
# COMPACT_ATOMS: atom_id res chain seq x y z
N LEU A 1 4.89 -15.20 10.59
CA LEU A 1 4.10 -16.06 11.49
C LEU A 1 3.15 -15.23 12.36
N LEU A 2 3.63 -14.22 13.08
CA LEU A 2 2.76 -13.40 13.94
C LEU A 2 1.67 -12.61 13.18
N ALA A 3 2.02 -11.88 12.12
CA ALA A 3 1.04 -11.11 11.34
C ALA A 3 -0.09 -11.98 10.76
N GLN A 4 0.24 -13.21 10.35
CA GLN A 4 -0.74 -14.18 9.87
C GLN A 4 -1.66 -14.63 11.00
N ALA A 5 -1.11 -14.97 12.18
CA ALA A 5 -1.93 -15.33 13.33
C ALA A 5 -2.87 -14.17 13.75
N VAL A 6 -2.40 -12.93 13.74
CA VAL A 6 -3.25 -11.75 14.03
C VAL A 6 -4.39 -11.65 13.02
N HIS A 7 -4.11 -11.81 11.73
CA HIS A 7 -5.12 -11.76 10.68
C HIS A 7 -6.15 -12.89 10.81
N GLU A 8 -5.70 -14.14 11.00
CA GLU A 8 -6.55 -15.33 11.17
C GLU A 8 -7.46 -15.24 12.40
N ASN A 9 -7.05 -14.51 13.44
CA ASN A 9 -7.85 -14.29 14.65
C ASN A 9 -8.65 -12.97 14.64
N SER A 10 -8.63 -12.22 13.53
CA SER A 10 -9.37 -10.98 13.39
C SER A 10 -10.79 -11.21 12.82
N SER A 11 -11.64 -10.18 12.91
CA SER A 11 -12.92 -10.17 12.20
C SER A 11 -12.79 -10.15 10.67
N ARG A 12 -11.55 -10.03 10.13
CA ARG A 12 -11.23 -9.95 8.71
C ARG A 12 -10.53 -11.21 8.17
N HIS A 13 -10.56 -12.32 8.90
CA HIS A 13 -9.82 -13.54 8.53
C HIS A 13 -10.24 -14.17 7.17
N GLU A 14 -11.44 -13.89 6.66
CA GLU A 14 -11.86 -14.31 5.31
C GLU A 14 -11.47 -13.32 4.20
N LYS A 15 -10.83 -12.21 4.56
CA LYS A 15 -10.45 -11.12 3.65
C LYS A 15 -8.95 -11.20 3.31
N PRO A 16 -8.47 -10.45 2.32
CA PRO A 16 -7.06 -10.54 1.91
C PRO A 16 -6.08 -10.15 3.02
N LEU A 17 -5.02 -10.94 3.21
CA LEU A 17 -3.81 -10.53 3.90
C LEU A 17 -2.73 -10.21 2.86
N VAL A 18 -2.47 -8.94 2.65
CA VAL A 18 -1.42 -8.46 1.73
C VAL A 18 -0.16 -8.16 2.52
N ARG A 19 0.99 -8.66 2.05
CA ARG A 19 2.29 -8.47 2.72
C ARG A 19 3.23 -7.72 1.80
N VAL A 20 3.95 -6.75 2.35
CA VAL A 20 4.95 -5.94 1.64
C VAL A 20 6.22 -5.89 2.47
N ASN A 21 7.35 -6.22 1.86
CA ASN A 21 8.66 -5.98 2.46
C ASN A 21 9.17 -4.64 1.92
N CYS A 22 9.27 -3.64 2.82
CA CYS A 22 9.62 -2.28 2.46
C CYS A 22 11.10 -2.10 2.07
N ALA A 23 11.98 -2.93 2.62
CA ALA A 23 13.42 -2.90 2.33
C ALA A 23 13.80 -3.53 0.98
N ALA A 24 12.90 -4.34 0.40
CA ALA A 24 13.19 -5.09 -0.82
C ALA A 24 13.15 -4.24 -2.11
N LEU A 25 12.69 -2.99 -2.04
CA LEU A 25 12.41 -2.14 -3.21
C LEU A 25 13.10 -0.78 -3.09
N SER A 26 13.41 -0.17 -4.23
CA SER A 26 13.81 1.23 -4.25
C SER A 26 12.63 2.12 -3.79
N PRO A 27 12.88 3.32 -3.25
CA PRO A 27 11.81 4.19 -2.75
C PRO A 27 10.68 4.46 -3.76
N SER A 28 11.03 4.71 -5.03
CA SER A 28 10.05 4.95 -6.10
C SER A 28 9.21 3.72 -6.44
N LEU A 29 9.82 2.53 -6.43
CA LEU A 29 9.11 1.28 -6.67
C LEU A 29 8.23 0.91 -5.48
N LEU A 30 8.70 1.15 -4.26
CA LEU A 30 7.92 0.91 -3.05
C LEU A 30 6.66 1.78 -3.03
N GLU A 31 6.80 3.07 -3.35
CA GLU A 31 5.66 3.97 -3.44
C GLU A 31 4.64 3.49 -4.48
N SER A 32 5.11 3.16 -5.68
CA SER A 32 4.26 2.59 -6.73
C SER A 32 3.63 1.25 -6.34
N GLU A 33 4.30 0.41 -5.55
CA GLU A 33 3.71 -0.84 -5.07
C GLU A 33 2.61 -0.54 -4.05
N LEU A 34 2.89 0.29 -3.04
CA LEU A 34 1.94 0.61 -1.98
C LEU A 34 0.68 1.27 -2.52
N PHE A 35 0.84 2.33 -3.32
CA PHE A 35 -0.25 3.20 -3.76
C PHE A 35 -0.70 2.96 -5.20
N GLY A 36 0.00 2.12 -5.97
CA GLY A 36 -0.28 1.97 -7.39
C GLY A 36 0.17 3.18 -8.20
N HIS A 37 0.00 3.12 -9.51
CA HIS A 37 0.30 4.23 -10.41
C HIS A 37 -0.65 4.25 -11.60
N VAL A 38 -0.79 5.42 -12.20
CA VAL A 38 -1.40 5.56 -13.52
C VAL A 38 -0.33 5.50 -14.61
N LYS A 39 -0.72 5.09 -15.80
CA LYS A 39 0.12 5.08 -16.99
C LYS A 39 0.75 6.45 -17.21
N GLY A 40 2.05 6.47 -17.43
CA GLY A 40 2.82 7.69 -17.66
C GLY A 40 3.23 8.47 -16.40
N ALA A 41 2.95 7.95 -15.20
CA ALA A 41 3.36 8.60 -13.94
C ALA A 41 4.89 8.73 -13.78
N PHE A 42 5.66 7.80 -14.34
CA PHE A 42 7.13 7.83 -14.37
C PHE A 42 7.66 7.01 -15.56
N THR A 43 8.96 7.11 -15.84
CA THR A 43 9.62 6.31 -16.89
C THR A 43 9.49 4.82 -16.59
N GLY A 44 8.73 4.10 -17.42
CA GLY A 44 8.43 2.67 -17.24
C GLY A 44 7.01 2.36 -16.78
N ALA A 45 6.20 3.37 -16.45
CA ALA A 45 4.77 3.22 -16.16
C ALA A 45 3.96 3.05 -17.47
N HIS A 46 4.05 1.85 -18.08
CA HIS A 46 3.43 1.57 -19.38
C HIS A 46 1.92 1.32 -19.30
N GLU A 47 1.42 0.94 -18.12
CA GLU A 47 0.02 0.63 -17.83
C GLU A 47 -0.36 1.17 -16.45
N ASP A 48 -1.66 1.16 -16.15
CA ASP A 48 -2.14 1.46 -14.81
C ASP A 48 -1.88 0.24 -13.90
N ARG A 49 -1.51 0.49 -12.65
CA ARG A 49 -1.27 -0.56 -11.67
C ARG A 49 -1.98 -0.25 -10.36
N ILE A 50 -2.72 -1.24 -9.87
CA ILE A 50 -3.41 -1.19 -8.58
C ILE A 50 -2.37 -1.35 -7.45
N GLY A 51 -2.51 -0.53 -6.40
CA GLY A 51 -1.63 -0.55 -5.24
C GLY A 51 -1.96 -1.64 -4.22
N ARG A 52 -1.02 -1.92 -3.32
CA ARG A 52 -1.19 -2.88 -2.21
C ARG A 52 -2.27 -2.47 -1.23
N PHE A 53 -2.49 -1.16 -1.03
CA PHE A 53 -3.61 -0.67 -0.21
C PHE A 53 -4.97 -1.04 -0.80
N GLU A 54 -5.15 -0.88 -2.11
CA GLU A 54 -6.38 -1.30 -2.80
C GLU A 54 -6.56 -2.81 -2.76
N LEU A 55 -5.49 -3.58 -3.00
CA LEU A 55 -5.52 -5.05 -2.94
C LEU A 55 -5.87 -5.56 -1.55
N ALA A 56 -5.51 -4.82 -0.50
CA ALA A 56 -5.79 -5.16 0.88
C ALA A 56 -7.16 -4.67 1.36
N ASN A 57 -7.91 -3.92 0.56
CA ASN A 57 -9.15 -3.29 0.98
C ASN A 57 -10.17 -4.31 1.57
N GLY A 58 -10.71 -3.97 2.74
CA GLY A 58 -11.54 -4.83 3.58
C GLY A 58 -10.77 -5.90 4.37
N GLY A 59 -9.46 -6.03 4.16
CA GLY A 59 -8.60 -7.05 4.74
C GLY A 59 -7.53 -6.45 5.66
N THR A 60 -6.28 -6.90 5.50
CA THR A 60 -5.14 -6.48 6.31
C THR A 60 -3.91 -6.27 5.44
N LEU A 61 -3.22 -5.15 5.62
CA LEU A 61 -1.92 -4.87 5.01
C LEU A 61 -0.81 -5.00 6.06
N PHE A 62 0.14 -5.90 5.85
CA PHE A 62 1.31 -6.05 6.69
C PHE A 62 2.53 -5.42 6.01
N LEU A 63 3.16 -4.47 6.70
CA LEU A 63 4.37 -3.77 6.27
C LEU A 63 5.56 -4.28 7.09
N ASP A 64 6.45 -5.01 6.45
CA ASP A 64 7.68 -5.51 7.05
C ASP A 64 8.83 -4.52 6.79
N GLU A 65 9.77 -4.40 7.73
CA GLU A 65 10.88 -3.43 7.66
C GLU A 65 10.41 -1.98 7.43
N ILE A 66 9.35 -1.57 8.12
CA ILE A 66 8.77 -0.22 7.98
C ILE A 66 9.75 0.91 8.31
N GLY A 67 10.87 0.63 8.99
CA GLY A 67 11.93 1.61 9.25
C GLY A 67 12.66 2.09 8.00
N ASP A 68 12.64 1.31 6.91
CA ASP A 68 13.40 1.57 5.70
C ASP A 68 12.64 2.41 4.65
N ILE A 69 11.43 2.87 4.95
CA ILE A 69 10.65 3.69 4.01
C ILE A 69 11.11 5.15 4.00
N SER A 70 11.04 5.77 2.82
CA SER A 70 11.38 7.18 2.66
C SER A 70 10.45 8.11 3.45
N LEU A 71 10.93 9.30 3.83
CA LEU A 71 10.12 10.30 4.55
C LEU A 71 8.85 10.69 3.77
N ASP A 72 8.93 10.79 2.44
CA ASP A 72 7.77 11.09 1.59
C ASP A 72 6.72 9.97 1.66
N THR A 73 7.16 8.72 1.61
CA THR A 73 6.28 7.54 1.79
C THR A 73 5.64 7.53 3.18
N GLN A 74 6.35 7.95 4.23
CA GLN A 74 5.79 8.04 5.59
C GLN A 74 4.65 9.05 5.67
N VAL A 75 4.79 10.21 5.02
CA VAL A 75 3.73 11.24 4.97
C VAL A 75 2.49 10.70 4.27
N LYS A 76 2.64 10.01 3.14
CA LYS A 76 1.52 9.40 2.41
C LYS A 76 0.86 8.29 3.20
N LEU A 77 1.66 7.43 3.86
CA LEU A 77 1.16 6.39 4.75
C LEU A 77 0.32 6.98 5.89
N LEU A 78 0.79 8.07 6.51
CA LEU A 78 0.05 8.76 7.56
C LEU A 78 -1.32 9.26 7.06
N ARG A 79 -1.36 9.83 5.86
CA ARG A 79 -2.61 10.28 5.23
C ARG A 79 -3.60 9.12 5.06
N VAL A 80 -3.14 7.94 4.63
CA VAL A 80 -4.00 6.76 4.50
C VAL A 80 -4.55 6.31 5.86
N LEU A 81 -3.71 6.30 6.89
CA LEU A 81 -4.12 5.87 8.24
C LEU A 81 -5.13 6.84 8.87
N GLN A 82 -5.01 8.14 8.61
CA GLN A 82 -5.88 9.17 9.16
C GLN A 82 -7.19 9.34 8.37
N GLU A 83 -7.08 9.45 7.04
CA GLU A 83 -8.18 9.81 6.16
C GLU A 83 -8.87 8.58 5.54
N ARG A 84 -8.28 7.39 5.69
CA ARG A 84 -8.72 6.16 4.98
C ARG A 84 -8.78 6.37 3.47
N ALA A 85 -7.88 7.21 2.95
CA ALA A 85 -7.87 7.62 1.56
C ALA A 85 -6.45 7.93 1.04
N PHE A 86 -6.25 7.80 -0.28
CA PHE A 86 -5.00 8.16 -0.96
C PHE A 86 -5.21 8.36 -2.46
N GLU A 87 -4.16 8.78 -3.16
CA GLU A 87 -4.12 8.93 -4.61
C GLU A 87 -3.04 8.01 -5.20
N ARG A 88 -3.29 7.43 -6.37
CA ARG A 88 -2.25 6.68 -7.10
C ARG A 88 -1.13 7.62 -7.53
N VAL A 89 0.09 7.08 -7.68
CA VAL A 89 1.23 7.88 -8.18
C VAL A 89 0.90 8.41 -9.59
N GLY A 90 1.01 9.73 -9.75
CA GLY A 90 0.69 10.44 -11.00
C GLY A 90 -0.82 10.61 -11.28
N GLY A 91 -1.69 10.08 -10.43
CA GLY A 91 -3.15 10.26 -10.51
C GLY A 91 -3.63 11.39 -9.61
N SER A 92 -4.86 11.84 -9.84
CA SER A 92 -5.56 12.81 -8.99
C SER A 92 -6.88 12.26 -8.42
N GLU A 93 -7.19 11.00 -8.69
CA GLU A 93 -8.37 10.33 -8.15
C GLU A 93 -8.10 9.91 -6.71
N THR A 94 -8.94 10.39 -5.79
CA THR A 94 -8.92 9.97 -4.39
C THR A 94 -9.64 8.63 -4.25
N LEU A 95 -8.92 7.63 -3.75
CA LEU A 95 -9.39 6.28 -3.49
C LEU A 95 -9.55 6.08 -1.99
N HIS A 96 -10.66 5.48 -1.58
CA HIS A 96 -10.93 5.13 -0.19
C HIS A 96 -10.69 3.64 0.07
N VAL A 97 -10.04 3.34 1.19
CA VAL A 97 -9.74 1.96 1.59
C VAL A 97 -9.97 1.74 3.08
N ASP A 98 -10.39 0.53 3.41
CA ASP A 98 -10.60 0.06 4.77
C ASP A 98 -9.63 -1.10 5.07
N VAL A 99 -8.51 -0.83 5.75
CA VAL A 99 -7.42 -1.79 6.01
C VAL A 99 -7.00 -1.87 7.47
#